data_AF-A0A1G2ZMP6-F1
#
_entry.id   AF-A0A1G2ZMP6-F1
#
_cell.length_a   1.000
_cell.length_b   1.000
_cell.length_c   1.000
_cell.angle_alpha   90.00
_cell.angle_beta   90.00
_cell.angle_gamma   90.00
#
_symmetry.space_group_name_H-M   'P 1'
#
loop_
_entity.id
_entity.type
_entity.pdbx_description
1 polymer ?
#
loop_
_entity_poly.entity_id
_entity_poly.type
_entity_poly.pdbx_seq_one_letter_code
_entity_poly.pdbx_strand_id
1 'polypeptide(L)'
;MPRPTRQDADAPSHDSFLDIVANMVGILIILVMVVGIRAKNAPVLASLPRRAGPAELELEQQKVIEESTREDVFKAANEIRRLQNVAILQGGQRDALATMLAAAEHQLQSGRQQMDTGAQETFDLRQRVSESKLKLEQLRDQRLWAETTRSEATVVESYPTPLSRTVDGRQAHYQLRGGRIVPIPLDELVDRFKENAQRQKYRLLESPELTDTVGPLGGFRLRYTMVRQDISPETAMITGRGGSYAELRRWTLIPVSGQLGEPAETALAEGSEFRRSLSKRLPGRNTITIWTYPDSFAEFRQIKKDLYSMGYSVAARPLPHGVPISGSPEGSKSAAE
;
A
#
# COMPACT_ATOMS: atom_id res chain seq x y z
N MET A 1 75.65 -96.46 -0.21
CA MET A 1 75.13 -96.87 -1.54
C MET A 1 73.83 -96.09 -1.82
N PRO A 2 73.47 -95.86 -3.10
CA PRO A 2 73.17 -94.54 -3.69
C PRO A 2 71.72 -94.05 -3.55
N ARG A 3 71.53 -92.74 -3.81
CA ARG A 3 70.23 -92.04 -3.98
C ARG A 3 69.35 -92.72 -5.02
N PRO A 4 68.03 -92.43 -4.96
CA PRO A 4 67.48 -91.72 -6.10
C PRO A 4 66.90 -90.36 -5.69
N THR A 5 67.30 -89.41 -6.51
CA THR A 5 66.85 -88.03 -6.69
C THR A 5 65.33 -87.98 -6.85
N ARG A 6 64.63 -87.17 -6.06
CA ARG A 6 63.31 -86.66 -6.45
C ARG A 6 63.55 -85.55 -7.47
N GLN A 7 63.25 -85.84 -8.73
CA GLN A 7 63.12 -84.85 -9.80
C GLN A 7 61.64 -84.47 -9.91
N ASP A 8 61.42 -83.16 -9.76
CA ASP A 8 60.42 -82.28 -10.38
C ASP A 8 59.21 -82.92 -11.09
N ALA A 9 58.03 -82.57 -10.59
CA ALA A 9 56.87 -82.24 -11.42
C ALA A 9 55.90 -81.35 -10.63
N ASP A 10 56.35 -80.19 -10.12
CA ASP A 10 55.43 -79.11 -9.80
C ASP A 10 55.01 -78.45 -11.12
N ALA A 11 54.03 -79.05 -11.78
CA ALA A 11 53.20 -78.27 -12.69
C ALA A 11 52.43 -77.27 -11.81
N PRO A 12 52.49 -75.95 -12.08
CA PRO A 12 51.69 -74.99 -11.33
C PRO A 12 50.22 -75.41 -11.47
N SER A 13 49.58 -75.72 -10.34
CA SER A 13 48.20 -76.20 -10.30
C SER A 13 47.29 -75.16 -10.94
N HIS A 14 46.85 -75.43 -12.17
CA HIS A 14 45.93 -74.58 -12.92
C HIS A 14 44.64 -74.29 -12.13
N ASP A 15 44.27 -75.17 -11.19
CA ASP A 15 43.08 -75.07 -10.34
C ASP A 15 43.11 -73.83 -9.43
N SER A 16 44.23 -73.54 -8.76
CA SER A 16 44.33 -72.34 -7.89
C SER A 16 44.34 -71.04 -8.69
N PHE A 17 44.88 -71.03 -9.91
CA PHE A 17 44.82 -69.86 -10.78
C PHE A 17 43.40 -69.66 -11.34
N LEU A 18 42.73 -70.75 -11.74
CA LEU A 18 41.36 -70.68 -12.23
C LEU A 18 40.39 -70.22 -11.13
N ASP A 19 40.58 -70.65 -9.88
CA ASP A 19 39.77 -70.21 -8.73
C ASP A 19 39.99 -68.73 -8.39
N ILE A 20 41.23 -68.26 -8.40
CA ILE A 20 41.55 -66.84 -8.18
C ILE A 20 40.99 -65.97 -9.32
N VAL A 21 41.15 -66.40 -10.57
CA VAL A 21 40.62 -65.68 -11.73
C VAL A 21 39.10 -65.74 -11.75
N ALA A 22 38.47 -66.86 -11.44
CA ALA A 22 37.02 -67.00 -11.38
C ALA A 22 36.41 -66.12 -10.29
N ASN A 23 37.05 -66.05 -9.10
CA ASN A 23 36.58 -65.18 -8.02
C ASN A 23 36.79 -63.69 -8.36
N MET A 24 37.92 -63.34 -8.98
CA MET A 24 38.21 -61.97 -9.41
C MET A 24 37.27 -61.50 -10.54
N VAL A 25 37.02 -62.35 -11.53
CA VAL A 25 36.07 -62.10 -12.62
C VAL A 25 34.63 -62.07 -12.09
N GLY A 26 34.27 -62.95 -11.16
CA GLY A 26 32.97 -62.97 -10.50
C GLY A 26 32.67 -61.67 -9.77
N ILE A 27 33.62 -61.16 -8.97
CA ILE A 27 33.49 -59.86 -8.29
C ILE A 27 33.40 -58.72 -9.31
N LEU A 28 34.19 -58.74 -10.39
CA LEU A 28 34.13 -57.74 -11.45
C LEU A 28 32.77 -57.73 -12.16
N ILE A 29 32.21 -58.89 -12.48
CA ILE A 29 30.88 -59.00 -13.11
C ILE A 29 29.80 -58.46 -12.17
N ILE A 30 29.85 -58.80 -10.89
CA ILE A 30 28.89 -58.30 -9.89
C ILE A 30 29.01 -56.76 -9.76
N LEU A 31 30.23 -56.22 -9.71
CA LEU A 31 30.46 -54.77 -9.64
C LEU A 31 29.94 -54.04 -10.88
N VAL A 32 30.25 -54.54 -12.08
CA VAL A 32 29.77 -53.95 -13.35
C VAL A 32 28.26 -54.05 -13.45
N MET A 33 27.65 -55.15 -13.00
CA MET A 33 26.20 -55.32 -12.97
C MET A 33 25.54 -54.37 -11.98
N VAL A 34 26.12 -54.18 -10.78
CA VAL A 34 25.62 -53.24 -9.76
C VAL A 34 25.76 -51.79 -10.21
N VAL A 35 26.86 -51.43 -10.87
CA VAL A 35 27.05 -50.10 -11.47
C VAL A 35 26.10 -49.91 -12.65
N GLY A 36 25.87 -50.93 -13.48
CA GLY A 36 24.91 -50.91 -14.58
C GLY A 36 23.46 -50.76 -14.09
N ILE A 37 23.08 -51.46 -13.03
CA ILE A 37 21.76 -51.33 -12.39
C ILE A 37 21.63 -49.97 -11.70
N ARG A 38 22.70 -49.46 -11.04
CA ARG A 38 22.70 -48.10 -10.47
C ARG A 38 22.66 -47.02 -11.54
N ALA A 39 23.27 -47.22 -12.70
CA ALA A 39 23.22 -46.26 -13.82
C ALA A 39 21.86 -46.31 -14.54
N LYS A 40 21.27 -47.51 -14.68
CA LYS A 40 19.94 -47.69 -15.27
C LYS A 40 18.81 -47.19 -14.34
N ASN A 41 19.04 -47.27 -13.02
CA ASN A 41 18.15 -46.73 -11.99
C ASN A 41 18.61 -45.36 -11.45
N ALA A 42 19.65 -44.77 -12.04
CA ALA A 42 20.02 -43.40 -11.73
C ALA A 42 18.86 -42.54 -12.24
N PRO A 43 18.16 -41.79 -11.37
CA PRO A 43 17.18 -40.85 -11.87
C PRO A 43 17.92 -39.97 -12.86
N VAL A 44 17.50 -40.00 -14.12
CA VAL A 44 17.88 -39.00 -15.10
C VAL A 44 17.56 -37.69 -14.41
N LEU A 45 18.59 -36.98 -13.96
CA LEU A 45 18.48 -35.59 -13.57
C LEU A 45 18.13 -34.86 -14.86
N ALA A 46 16.86 -35.00 -15.26
CA ALA A 46 16.19 -34.04 -16.08
C ALA A 46 16.57 -32.71 -15.45
N SER A 47 17.17 -31.84 -16.25
CA SER A 47 17.49 -30.48 -15.88
C SER A 47 16.21 -29.86 -15.33
N LEU A 48 16.00 -29.99 -14.02
CA LEU A 48 14.88 -29.39 -13.33
C LEU A 48 15.07 -27.91 -13.62
N PRO A 49 14.02 -27.20 -14.09
CA PRO A 49 14.14 -25.76 -14.27
C PRO A 49 14.65 -25.22 -12.93
N ARG A 50 15.83 -24.61 -12.97
CA ARG A 50 16.48 -24.03 -11.78
C ARG A 50 15.47 -23.08 -11.18
N ARG A 51 14.76 -23.53 -10.13
CA ARG A 51 13.75 -22.71 -9.47
C ARG A 51 14.51 -21.59 -8.80
N ALA A 52 14.20 -20.37 -9.20
CA ALA A 52 14.83 -19.17 -8.69
C ALA A 52 14.76 -19.19 -7.15
N GLY A 53 15.91 -19.07 -6.48
CA GLY A 53 15.97 -19.01 -5.02
C GLY A 53 15.23 -17.77 -4.49
N PRO A 54 14.84 -17.70 -3.20
CA PRO A 54 14.27 -16.50 -2.58
C PRO A 54 15.10 -15.23 -2.82
N ALA A 55 16.44 -15.34 -2.90
CA ALA A 55 17.30 -14.21 -3.25
C ALA A 55 17.19 -13.80 -4.74
N GLU A 56 16.95 -14.74 -5.66
CA GLU A 56 16.71 -14.46 -7.08
C GLU A 56 15.30 -13.87 -7.30
N LEU A 57 14.30 -14.31 -6.52
CA LEU A 57 12.95 -13.73 -6.50
C LEU A 57 12.90 -12.34 -5.87
N GLU A 58 13.62 -12.10 -4.77
CA GLU A 58 13.75 -10.78 -4.15
C GLU A 58 14.54 -9.83 -5.06
N LEU A 59 15.57 -10.33 -5.77
CA LEU A 59 16.27 -9.59 -6.81
C LEU A 59 15.37 -9.30 -8.02
N GLU A 60 14.50 -10.22 -8.43
CA GLU A 60 13.49 -9.98 -9.48
C GLU A 60 12.46 -8.94 -9.03
N GLN A 61 11.97 -9.01 -7.80
CA GLN A 61 11.07 -7.99 -7.24
C GLN A 61 11.73 -6.62 -7.16
N GLN A 62 12.99 -6.55 -6.71
CA GLN A 62 13.75 -5.32 -6.69
C GLN A 62 14.00 -4.77 -8.10
N LYS A 63 14.26 -5.64 -9.08
CA LYS A 63 14.38 -5.25 -10.50
C LYS A 63 13.07 -4.71 -11.04
N VAL A 64 11.94 -5.34 -10.74
CA VAL A 64 10.61 -4.85 -11.15
C VAL A 64 10.29 -3.50 -10.48
N ILE A 65 10.67 -3.31 -9.23
CA ILE A 65 10.53 -2.01 -8.54
C ILE A 65 11.47 -0.97 -9.16
N GLU A 66 12.72 -1.31 -9.46
CA GLU A 66 13.66 -0.41 -10.13
C GLU A 66 13.16 -0.02 -11.53
N GLU A 67 12.64 -0.99 -12.31
CA GLU A 67 12.05 -0.75 -13.62
C GLU A 67 10.83 0.15 -13.54
N SER A 68 9.90 -0.12 -12.62
CA SER A 68 8.72 0.74 -12.43
C SER A 68 9.08 2.16 -11.96
N THR A 69 10.05 2.28 -11.05
CA THR A 69 10.55 3.58 -10.58
C THR A 69 11.24 4.33 -11.73
N ARG A 70 12.02 3.63 -12.55
CA ARG A 70 12.66 4.19 -13.74
C ARG A 70 11.61 4.65 -14.75
N GLU A 71 10.55 3.88 -14.99
CA GLU A 71 9.44 4.28 -15.85
C GLU A 71 8.72 5.53 -15.33
N ASP A 72 8.46 5.62 -14.02
CA ASP A 72 7.79 6.77 -13.42
C ASP A 72 8.67 8.02 -13.46
N VAL A 73 9.98 7.89 -13.28
CA VAL A 73 10.94 8.98 -13.51
C VAL A 73 10.90 9.44 -14.97
N PHE A 74 10.83 8.52 -15.94
CA PHE A 74 10.69 8.88 -17.35
C PHE A 74 9.36 9.58 -17.66
N LYS A 75 8.24 9.13 -17.08
CA LYS A 75 6.94 9.81 -17.21
C LYS A 75 6.99 11.22 -16.64
N ALA A 76 7.53 11.38 -15.43
CA ALA A 76 7.68 12.69 -14.79
C ALA A 76 8.59 13.62 -15.62
N ALA A 77 9.70 13.12 -16.16
CA ALA A 77 10.58 13.91 -17.03
C ALA A 77 9.90 14.36 -18.33
N ASN A 78 9.00 13.53 -18.88
CA ASN A 78 8.20 13.89 -20.05
C ASN A 78 7.11 14.92 -19.71
N GLU A 79 6.46 14.78 -18.55
CA GLU A 79 5.50 15.75 -18.02
C GLU A 79 6.15 17.13 -17.85
N ILE A 80 7.34 17.17 -17.22
CA ILE A 80 8.12 18.39 -17.01
C ILE A 80 8.45 19.06 -18.35
N ARG A 81 8.93 18.29 -19.34
CA ARG A 81 9.22 18.84 -20.67
C ARG A 81 7.96 19.39 -21.35
N ARG A 82 6.83 18.71 -21.22
CA ARG A 82 5.55 19.18 -21.77
C ARG A 82 5.14 20.50 -21.12
N LEU A 83 5.22 20.60 -19.79
CA LEU A 83 4.88 21.82 -19.06
C LEU A 83 5.83 22.98 -19.41
N GLN A 84 7.13 22.71 -19.53
CA GLN A 84 8.11 23.70 -19.98
C GLN A 84 7.78 24.24 -21.37
N ASN A 85 7.41 23.38 -22.32
CA ASN A 85 7.00 23.81 -23.65
C ASN A 85 5.74 24.69 -23.62
N VAL A 86 4.74 24.32 -22.81
CA VAL A 86 3.53 25.15 -22.63
C VAL A 86 3.89 26.51 -22.03
N ALA A 87 4.76 26.53 -21.01
CA ALA A 87 5.20 27.76 -20.36
C ALA A 87 5.95 28.69 -21.33
N ILE A 88 6.82 28.13 -22.18
CA ILE A 88 7.54 28.89 -23.22
C ILE A 88 6.55 29.49 -24.24
N LEU A 89 5.58 28.69 -24.71
CA LEU A 89 4.57 29.17 -25.66
C LEU A 89 3.69 30.28 -25.08
N GLN A 90 3.23 30.11 -23.84
CA GLN A 90 2.43 31.14 -23.16
C GLN A 90 3.26 32.38 -22.84
N GLY A 91 4.54 32.22 -22.50
CA GLY A 91 5.49 33.33 -22.34
C GLY A 91 5.59 34.16 -23.61
N GLY A 92 5.85 33.52 -24.76
CA GLY A 92 5.91 34.21 -26.04
C GLY A 92 4.62 34.95 -26.42
N GLN A 93 3.45 34.37 -26.12
CA GLN A 93 2.16 35.06 -26.32
C GLN A 93 2.04 36.32 -25.45
N ARG A 94 2.43 36.22 -24.17
CA ARG A 94 2.42 37.37 -23.25
C ARG A 94 3.38 38.46 -23.71
N ASP A 95 4.57 38.10 -24.14
CA ASP A 95 5.58 39.06 -24.60
C ASP A 95 5.12 39.77 -25.90
N ALA A 96 4.50 39.04 -26.82
CA ALA A 96 3.91 39.61 -28.02
C ALA A 96 2.78 40.60 -27.68
N LEU A 97 1.86 40.22 -26.78
CA LEU A 97 0.78 41.10 -26.32
C LEU A 97 1.31 42.34 -25.60
N ALA A 98 2.33 42.19 -24.73
CA ALA A 98 2.96 43.31 -24.04
C ALA A 98 3.64 44.27 -25.03
N THR A 99 4.29 43.75 -26.07
CA THR A 99 4.89 44.56 -27.13
C THR A 99 3.84 45.33 -27.94
N MET A 100 2.73 44.67 -28.30
CA MET A 100 1.61 45.33 -28.99
C MET A 100 0.98 46.40 -28.11
N LEU A 101 0.79 46.13 -26.82
CA LEU A 101 0.27 47.10 -25.86
C LEU A 101 1.17 48.33 -25.77
N ALA A 102 2.48 48.14 -25.59
CA ALA A 102 3.44 49.23 -25.52
C ALA A 102 3.48 50.07 -26.81
N ALA A 103 3.40 49.41 -27.98
CA ALA A 103 3.32 50.10 -29.27
C ALA A 103 2.04 50.94 -29.40
N ALA A 104 0.89 50.39 -28.98
CA ALA A 104 -0.38 51.09 -28.99
C ALA A 104 -0.38 52.29 -28.02
N GLU A 105 0.17 52.12 -26.81
CA GLU A 105 0.34 53.20 -25.83
C GLU A 105 1.21 54.33 -26.39
N HIS A 106 2.34 53.98 -27.03
CA HIS A 106 3.21 54.96 -27.67
C HIS A 106 2.50 55.71 -28.81
N GLN A 107 1.72 55.01 -29.64
CA GLN A 107 0.91 55.65 -30.69
C GLN A 107 -0.13 56.60 -30.10
N LEU A 108 -0.84 56.21 -29.03
CA LEU A 108 -1.80 57.07 -28.34
C LEU A 108 -1.12 58.30 -27.74
N GLN A 109 0.06 58.15 -27.13
CA GLN A 109 0.81 59.26 -26.57
C GLN A 109 1.32 60.22 -27.66
N SER A 110 1.81 59.69 -28.78
CA SER A 110 2.24 60.50 -29.93
C SER A 110 1.07 61.26 -30.54
N GLY A 111 -0.09 60.60 -30.69
CA GLY A 111 -1.32 61.25 -31.16
C GLY A 111 -1.78 62.37 -30.22
N ARG A 112 -1.70 62.14 -28.90
CA ARG A 112 -2.03 63.16 -27.89
C ARG A 112 -1.15 64.40 -28.01
N GLN A 113 0.16 64.23 -28.25
CA GLN A 113 1.09 65.36 -28.44
C GLN A 113 0.80 66.20 -29.69
N GLN A 114 0.12 65.65 -30.69
CA GLN A 114 -0.25 66.34 -31.92
C GLN A 114 -1.63 67.04 -31.83
N MET A 115 -2.40 66.79 -30.77
CA MET A 115 -3.72 67.40 -30.56
C MET A 115 -3.62 68.75 -29.85
N ASP A 116 -4.48 69.70 -30.21
CA ASP A 116 -4.62 70.97 -29.50
C ASP A 116 -5.07 70.77 -28.04
N THR A 117 -4.73 71.70 -27.16
CA THR A 117 -4.99 71.63 -25.71
C THR A 117 -6.46 71.35 -25.37
N GLY A 118 -7.42 71.98 -26.05
CA GLY A 118 -8.85 71.70 -25.83
C GLY A 118 -9.30 70.30 -26.30
N ALA A 119 -8.66 69.78 -27.35
CA ALA A 119 -8.93 68.43 -27.85
C ALA A 119 -8.32 67.36 -26.93
N GLN A 120 -7.15 67.62 -26.33
CA GLN A 120 -6.54 66.78 -25.30
C GLN A 120 -7.42 66.68 -24.05
N GLU A 121 -7.93 67.79 -23.53
CA GLU A 121 -8.81 67.81 -22.36
C GLU A 121 -10.11 67.00 -22.60
N THR A 122 -10.70 67.16 -23.78
CA THR A 122 -11.93 66.43 -24.15
C THR A 122 -11.67 64.92 -24.26
N PHE A 123 -10.52 64.53 -24.82
CA PHE A 123 -10.09 63.14 -24.91
C PHE A 123 -9.87 62.52 -23.52
N ASP A 124 -9.15 63.22 -22.64
CA ASP A 124 -8.87 62.78 -21.27
C ASP A 124 -10.15 62.64 -20.44
N LEU A 125 -11.11 63.53 -20.65
CA LEU A 125 -12.41 63.46 -19.98
C LEU A 125 -13.20 62.24 -20.45
N ARG A 126 -13.22 61.97 -21.77
CA ARG A 126 -13.87 60.78 -22.33
C ARG A 126 -13.21 59.48 -21.87
N GLN A 127 -11.88 59.44 -21.80
CA GLN A 127 -11.14 58.30 -21.28
C GLN A 127 -11.52 58.02 -19.81
N ARG A 128 -11.49 59.06 -18.95
CA ARG A 128 -11.88 58.93 -17.54
C ARG A 128 -13.33 58.44 -17.37
N VAL A 129 -14.25 58.92 -18.21
CA VAL A 129 -15.64 58.44 -18.19
C VAL A 129 -15.73 56.97 -18.60
N SER A 130 -14.98 56.55 -19.62
CA SER A 130 -14.94 55.16 -20.07
C SER A 130 -14.37 54.23 -18.98
N GLU A 131 -13.23 54.59 -18.40
CA GLU A 131 -12.59 53.85 -17.30
C GLU A 131 -13.51 53.72 -16.09
N SER A 132 -14.19 54.81 -15.72
CA SER A 132 -15.15 54.82 -14.61
C SER A 132 -16.36 53.92 -14.89
N LYS A 133 -16.84 53.87 -16.13
CA LYS A 133 -17.93 52.96 -16.55
C LYS A 133 -17.51 51.49 -16.47
N LEU A 134 -16.34 51.15 -16.99
CA LEU A 134 -15.77 49.80 -16.90
C LEU A 134 -15.61 49.36 -15.43
N LYS A 135 -15.11 50.26 -14.58
CA LYS A 135 -14.96 49.97 -13.15
C LYS A 135 -16.31 49.79 -12.45
N LEU A 136 -17.32 50.57 -12.84
CA LEU A 136 -18.68 50.42 -12.33
C LEU A 136 -19.28 49.07 -12.75
N GLU A 137 -19.05 48.64 -13.98
CA GLU A 137 -19.50 47.34 -14.51
C GLU A 137 -18.82 46.18 -13.76
N GLN A 138 -17.49 46.23 -13.60
CA GLN A 138 -16.74 45.27 -12.80
C GLN A 138 -17.24 45.18 -11.35
N LEU A 139 -17.50 46.33 -10.71
CA LEU A 139 -18.04 46.35 -9.34
C LEU A 139 -19.48 45.82 -9.28
N ARG A 140 -20.29 46.03 -10.32
CA ARG A 140 -21.63 45.44 -10.43
C ARG A 140 -21.55 43.93 -10.59
N ASP A 141 -20.65 43.44 -11.43
CA ASP A 141 -20.44 42.00 -11.63
C ASP A 141 -19.90 41.35 -10.36
N GLN A 142 -18.95 41.99 -9.66
CA GLN A 142 -18.46 41.53 -8.36
C GLN A 142 -19.57 41.52 -7.32
N ARG A 143 -20.44 42.54 -7.30
CA ARG A 143 -21.59 42.59 -6.40
C ARG A 143 -22.59 41.49 -6.72
N LEU A 144 -22.91 41.27 -8.00
CA LEU A 144 -23.79 40.21 -8.47
C LEU A 144 -23.22 38.84 -8.14
N TRP A 145 -21.92 38.63 -8.34
CA TRP A 145 -21.19 37.44 -7.91
C TRP A 145 -21.29 37.27 -6.40
N ALA A 146 -21.03 38.29 -5.60
CA ALA A 146 -21.11 38.21 -4.14
C ALA A 146 -22.56 37.98 -3.64
N GLU A 147 -23.55 38.56 -4.31
CA GLU A 147 -24.99 38.37 -4.02
C GLU A 147 -25.46 36.97 -4.41
N THR A 148 -24.98 36.43 -5.54
CA THR A 148 -25.30 35.07 -6.01
C THR A 148 -24.52 34.00 -5.24
N THR A 149 -23.29 34.31 -4.83
CA THR A 149 -22.42 33.44 -4.01
C THR A 149 -22.84 33.42 -2.53
N ARG A 150 -23.79 34.27 -2.11
CA ARG A 150 -24.42 34.14 -0.78
C ARG A 150 -25.29 32.89 -0.62
N SER A 151 -25.50 32.11 -1.69
CA SER A 151 -26.04 30.76 -1.59
C SER A 151 -24.93 29.76 -1.24
N GLU A 152 -24.96 29.32 0.02
CA GLU A 152 -24.13 28.30 0.66
C GLU A 152 -22.62 28.46 0.44
N ALA A 153 -22.03 29.38 1.23
CA ALA A 153 -20.62 29.30 1.57
C ALA A 153 -20.33 27.93 2.21
N THR A 154 -19.96 26.95 1.39
CA THR A 154 -19.26 25.77 1.87
C THR A 154 -17.91 26.28 2.35
N VAL A 155 -17.78 26.46 3.66
CA VAL A 155 -16.52 26.79 4.31
C VAL A 155 -15.55 25.64 4.00
N VAL A 156 -14.70 25.83 3.00
CA VAL A 156 -13.52 24.99 2.81
C VAL A 156 -12.53 25.46 3.87
N GLU A 157 -12.61 24.85 5.06
CA GLU A 157 -11.57 24.95 6.09
C GLU A 157 -10.30 24.29 5.51
N SER A 158 -9.46 25.10 4.85
CA SER A 158 -8.14 24.67 4.35
C SER A 158 -7.18 24.58 5.54
N TYR A 159 -7.14 23.42 6.17
CA TYR A 159 -6.06 23.09 7.10
C TYR A 159 -4.75 22.99 6.31
N PRO A 160 -3.65 23.62 6.75
CA PRO A 160 -2.35 23.50 6.10
C PRO A 160 -1.99 22.01 6.02
N THR A 161 -1.72 21.49 4.82
CA THR A 161 -1.36 20.08 4.58
C THR A 161 -0.11 19.73 5.38
N PRO A 162 -0.23 19.03 6.52
CA PRO A 162 0.93 18.56 7.27
C PRO A 162 1.40 17.30 6.56
N LEU A 163 2.71 17.19 6.33
CA LEU A 163 3.34 15.99 5.78
C LEU A 163 2.86 14.76 6.57
N SER A 164 2.22 13.81 5.88
CA SER A 164 1.72 12.56 6.46
C SER A 164 2.82 11.87 7.25
N ARG A 165 2.71 11.90 8.58
CA ARG A 165 3.58 11.10 9.45
C ARG A 165 2.87 9.78 9.71
N THR A 166 3.49 8.67 9.33
CA THR A 166 3.00 7.33 9.67
C THR A 166 2.77 7.22 11.18
N VAL A 167 1.58 6.79 11.54
CA VAL A 167 1.12 6.75 12.93
C VAL A 167 1.69 5.52 13.62
N ASP A 168 2.79 5.69 14.35
CA ASP A 168 3.37 4.66 15.22
C ASP A 168 2.75 4.65 16.64
N GLY A 169 1.65 5.40 16.86
CA GLY A 169 0.94 5.50 18.14
C GLY A 169 -0.19 4.47 18.33
N ARG A 170 -0.65 4.29 19.58
CA ARG A 170 -1.83 3.46 19.90
C ARG A 170 -3.09 4.04 19.24
N GLN A 171 -3.72 3.26 18.35
CA GLN A 171 -4.91 3.69 17.61
C GLN A 171 -6.19 3.25 18.30
N ALA A 172 -7.20 4.11 18.26
CA ALA A 172 -8.57 3.79 18.67
C ALA A 172 -9.43 3.70 17.43
N HIS A 173 -10.03 2.53 17.19
CA HIS A 173 -10.82 2.32 15.97
C HIS A 173 -12.32 2.51 16.24
N TYR A 174 -12.98 3.24 15.35
CA TYR A 174 -14.42 3.46 15.38
C TYR A 174 -15.01 3.24 13.99
N GLN A 175 -16.21 2.66 13.91
CA GLN A 175 -16.98 2.59 12.67
C GLN A 175 -18.04 3.69 12.70
N LEU A 176 -18.19 4.41 11.59
CA LEU A 176 -19.24 5.38 11.35
C LEU A 176 -20.02 4.98 10.10
N ARG A 177 -21.25 4.50 10.29
CA ARG A 177 -22.14 4.00 9.23
C ARG A 177 -23.59 4.31 9.56
N GLY A 178 -24.38 4.75 8.57
CA GLY A 178 -25.78 5.12 8.76
C GLY A 178 -25.99 6.20 9.82
N GLY A 179 -25.05 7.14 9.92
CA GLY A 179 -25.04 8.20 10.93
C GLY A 179 -24.80 7.70 12.35
N ARG A 180 -24.33 6.47 12.54
CA ARG A 180 -24.09 5.87 13.86
C ARG A 180 -22.63 5.55 14.07
N ILE A 181 -22.10 5.87 15.24
CA ILE A 181 -20.73 5.59 15.62
C ILE A 181 -20.66 4.49 16.68
N VAL A 182 -19.73 3.56 16.48
CA VAL A 182 -19.50 2.45 17.40
C VAL A 182 -17.99 2.22 17.59
N PRO A 183 -17.51 2.00 18.83
CA PRO A 183 -16.13 1.61 19.08
C PRO A 183 -15.88 0.18 18.57
N ILE A 184 -14.78 0.00 17.84
CA ILE A 184 -14.32 -1.31 17.37
C ILE A 184 -13.27 -1.81 18.38
N PRO A 185 -13.51 -2.92 19.11
CA PRO A 185 -12.53 -3.50 20.01
C PRO A 185 -11.47 -4.30 19.24
N LEU A 186 -10.74 -3.64 18.34
CA LEU A 186 -9.80 -4.29 17.42
C LEU A 186 -8.68 -5.01 18.17
N ASP A 187 -8.11 -4.38 19.20
CA ASP A 187 -7.04 -4.96 20.01
C ASP A 187 -7.48 -6.28 20.67
N GLU A 188 -8.67 -6.28 21.31
CA GLU A 188 -9.23 -7.47 21.95
C GLU A 188 -9.56 -8.58 20.94
N LEU A 189 -10.07 -8.20 19.77
CA LEU A 189 -10.34 -9.14 18.68
C LEU A 189 -9.05 -9.74 18.12
N VAL A 190 -7.98 -8.95 18.01
CA VAL A 190 -6.66 -9.40 17.57
C VAL A 190 -6.05 -10.36 18.60
N ASP A 191 -6.17 -10.08 19.89
CA ASP A 191 -5.63 -10.95 20.93
C ASP A 191 -6.39 -12.29 20.99
N ARG A 192 -7.73 -12.27 20.89
CA ARG A 192 -8.51 -13.50 20.75
C ARG A 192 -8.20 -14.27 19.47
N PHE A 193 -7.94 -13.56 18.37
CA PHE A 193 -7.46 -14.19 17.14
C PHE A 193 -6.12 -14.88 17.36
N LYS A 194 -5.13 -14.24 17.98
CA LYS A 194 -3.82 -14.86 18.26
C LYS A 194 -3.99 -16.14 19.08
N GLU A 195 -4.83 -16.12 20.12
CA GLU A 195 -5.09 -17.31 20.93
C GLU A 195 -5.76 -18.44 20.14
N ASN A 196 -6.77 -18.12 19.30
CA ASN A 196 -7.45 -19.12 18.49
C ASN A 196 -6.51 -19.66 17.40
N ALA A 197 -5.77 -18.78 16.73
CA ALA A 197 -4.77 -19.13 15.72
C ALA A 197 -3.73 -20.10 16.26
N GLN A 198 -3.18 -19.84 17.47
CA GLN A 198 -2.22 -20.74 18.13
C GLN A 198 -2.80 -22.13 18.38
N ARG A 199 -4.05 -22.20 18.85
CA ARG A 199 -4.74 -23.48 19.02
C ARG A 199 -4.93 -24.16 17.68
N GLN A 200 -5.33 -23.46 16.63
CA GLN A 200 -5.69 -24.09 15.35
C GLN A 200 -4.52 -24.37 14.41
N LYS A 201 -3.27 -24.06 14.81
CA LYS A 201 -2.07 -24.36 14.02
C LYS A 201 -1.96 -25.82 13.58
N TYR A 202 -2.41 -26.77 14.42
CA TYR A 202 -2.37 -28.19 14.05
C TYR A 202 -3.29 -28.52 12.87
N ARG A 203 -4.41 -27.79 12.69
CA ARG A 203 -5.33 -28.00 11.56
C ARG A 203 -4.73 -27.57 10.22
N LEU A 204 -3.75 -26.67 10.25
CA LEU A 204 -3.00 -26.28 9.06
C LEU A 204 -2.04 -27.37 8.57
N LEU A 205 -1.81 -28.43 9.36
CA LEU A 205 -1.10 -29.62 8.90
C LEU A 205 -1.97 -30.42 7.92
N GLU A 206 -3.28 -30.50 8.19
CA GLU A 206 -4.26 -31.26 7.40
C GLU A 206 -4.78 -30.45 6.20
N SER A 207 -5.06 -29.15 6.36
CA SER A 207 -5.52 -28.26 5.30
C SER A 207 -4.58 -27.06 5.13
N PRO A 208 -4.11 -26.76 3.90
CA PRO A 208 -3.17 -25.65 3.66
C PRO A 208 -3.82 -24.26 3.85
N GLU A 209 -5.16 -24.17 3.85
CA GLU A 209 -5.91 -22.95 4.14
C GLU A 209 -6.97 -23.23 5.22
N LEU A 210 -7.09 -22.30 6.16
CA LEU A 210 -8.06 -22.35 7.26
C LEU A 210 -8.76 -21.00 7.38
N THR A 211 -10.08 -21.00 7.29
CA THR A 211 -10.91 -19.83 7.60
C THR A 211 -11.70 -20.08 8.87
N ASP A 212 -11.64 -19.14 9.83
CA ASP A 212 -12.40 -19.22 11.07
C ASP A 212 -12.87 -17.82 11.53
N THR A 213 -13.73 -17.77 12.54
CA THR A 213 -14.35 -16.55 13.06
C THR A 213 -14.25 -16.46 14.58
N VAL A 214 -13.85 -15.28 15.07
CA VAL A 214 -13.72 -14.97 16.51
C VAL A 214 -14.71 -13.87 16.90
N GLY A 215 -15.28 -13.99 18.11
CA GLY A 215 -16.26 -13.04 18.65
C GLY A 215 -17.62 -13.70 18.92
N PRO A 216 -18.68 -12.92 19.16
CA PRO A 216 -18.75 -11.46 19.03
C PRO A 216 -18.11 -10.69 20.20
N LEU A 217 -17.42 -9.59 19.89
CA LEU A 217 -16.94 -8.60 20.87
C LEU A 217 -17.31 -7.19 20.38
N GLY A 218 -17.88 -6.37 21.27
CA GLY A 218 -18.31 -5.00 20.93
C GLY A 218 -19.25 -4.92 19.71
N GLY A 219 -20.01 -5.98 19.43
CA GLY A 219 -20.88 -6.06 18.26
C GLY A 219 -20.19 -6.50 16.95
N PHE A 220 -18.94 -6.95 17.00
CA PHE A 220 -18.19 -7.39 15.83
C PHE A 220 -17.72 -8.85 15.94
N ARG A 221 -17.74 -9.54 14.81
CA ARG A 221 -17.06 -10.82 14.60
C ARG A 221 -15.86 -10.60 13.68
N LEU A 222 -14.71 -11.15 14.03
CA LEU A 222 -13.51 -11.11 13.19
C LEU A 222 -13.40 -12.44 12.44
N ARG A 223 -13.62 -12.42 11.13
CA ARG A 223 -13.35 -13.56 10.25
C ARG A 223 -11.92 -13.45 9.75
N TYR A 224 -11.13 -14.50 9.86
CA TYR A 224 -9.76 -14.53 9.38
C TYR A 224 -9.51 -15.76 8.52
N THR A 225 -8.55 -15.64 7.60
CA THR A 225 -8.05 -16.73 6.77
C THR A 225 -6.56 -16.87 7.00
N MET A 226 -6.14 -18.05 7.45
CA MET A 226 -4.74 -18.43 7.63
C MET A 226 -4.32 -19.39 6.53
N VAL A 227 -3.08 -19.26 6.08
CA VAL A 227 -2.46 -20.16 5.11
C VAL A 227 -1.16 -20.72 5.67
N ARG A 228 -0.85 -21.96 5.31
CA ARG A 228 0.46 -22.56 5.60
C ARG A 228 1.46 -22.08 4.55
N GLN A 229 2.56 -21.52 5.01
CA GLN A 229 3.69 -21.15 4.16
C GLN A 229 4.92 -21.96 4.57
N ASP A 230 5.44 -22.73 3.63
CA ASP A 230 6.61 -23.56 3.87
C ASP A 230 7.86 -22.68 3.80
N ILE A 231 8.69 -22.70 4.85
CA ILE A 231 9.95 -21.95 4.86
C ILE A 231 10.89 -22.62 3.87
N SER A 232 11.48 -21.83 2.98
CA SER A 232 12.46 -22.36 2.03
C SER A 232 13.65 -22.97 2.79
N PRO A 233 14.25 -24.07 2.29
CA PRO A 233 15.43 -24.69 2.93
C PRO A 233 16.60 -23.71 3.15
N GLU A 234 16.73 -22.71 2.27
CA GLU A 234 17.74 -21.66 2.35
C GLU A 234 17.48 -20.70 3.53
N THR A 235 16.23 -20.25 3.69
CA THR A 235 15.83 -19.41 4.84
C THR A 235 15.94 -20.17 6.16
N ALA A 236 15.68 -21.49 6.15
CA ALA A 236 15.84 -22.36 7.31
C ALA A 236 17.32 -22.52 7.75
N MET A 237 18.23 -22.53 6.77
CA MET A 237 19.67 -22.63 7.00
C MET A 237 20.26 -21.33 7.57
N ILE A 238 19.72 -20.17 7.20
CA ILE A 238 20.13 -18.84 7.70
C ILE A 238 19.55 -18.55 9.09
N THR A 239 18.28 -18.85 9.31
CA THR A 239 17.57 -18.51 10.56
C THR A 239 17.65 -19.63 11.62
N GLY A 240 18.18 -20.81 11.25
CA GLY A 240 18.16 -22.01 12.08
C GLY A 240 16.78 -22.59 12.32
N ARG A 241 15.73 -22.07 11.65
CA ARG A 241 14.33 -22.49 11.80
C ARG A 241 13.84 -23.15 10.51
N GLY A 242 13.87 -24.48 10.47
CA GLY A 242 13.17 -25.27 9.44
C GLY A 242 11.71 -25.51 9.79
N GLY A 243 10.85 -25.56 8.77
CA GLY A 243 9.44 -25.97 8.92
C GLY A 243 8.46 -25.10 8.12
N SER A 244 7.17 -25.31 8.36
CA SER A 244 6.09 -24.49 7.81
C SER A 244 5.57 -23.53 8.89
N TYR A 245 5.34 -22.26 8.57
CA TYR A 245 4.65 -21.32 9.47
C TYR A 245 3.24 -21.03 8.98
N ALA A 246 2.40 -20.60 9.92
CA ALA A 246 1.06 -20.14 9.63
C ALA A 246 1.09 -18.62 9.44
N GLU A 247 0.64 -18.16 8.28
CA GLU A 247 0.54 -16.74 7.93
C GLU A 247 -0.93 -16.32 7.88
N LEU A 248 -1.23 -15.10 8.34
CA LEU A 248 -2.56 -14.51 8.21
C LEU A 248 -2.71 -13.91 6.82
N ARG A 249 -3.53 -14.49 5.95
CA ARG A 249 -3.75 -13.95 4.59
C ARG A 249 -4.66 -12.74 4.58
N ARG A 250 -5.79 -12.79 5.29
CA ARG A 250 -6.74 -11.68 5.41
C ARG A 250 -7.56 -11.78 6.69
N TRP A 251 -8.04 -10.63 7.14
CA TRP A 251 -9.09 -10.54 8.15
C TRP A 251 -10.21 -9.60 7.69
N THR A 252 -11.42 -9.84 8.19
CA THR A 252 -12.62 -9.05 7.89
C THR A 252 -13.46 -8.94 9.15
N LEU A 253 -13.82 -7.71 9.52
CA LEU A 253 -14.78 -7.44 10.58
C LEU A 253 -16.20 -7.50 10.02
N ILE A 254 -17.03 -8.31 10.67
CA ILE A 254 -18.42 -8.54 10.35
C ILE A 254 -19.25 -7.99 11.52
N PRO A 255 -20.02 -6.90 11.32
CA PRO A 255 -20.93 -6.42 12.34
C PRO A 255 -22.06 -7.44 12.59
N VAL A 256 -22.46 -7.62 13.85
CA VAL A 256 -23.58 -8.52 14.20
C VAL A 256 -24.95 -7.93 13.86
N SER A 257 -25.04 -6.60 13.71
CA SER A 257 -26.25 -5.86 13.34
C SER A 257 -25.90 -4.66 12.45
N GLY A 258 -26.80 -4.29 11.55
CA GLY A 258 -26.66 -3.11 10.69
C GLY A 258 -26.88 -1.78 11.42
N GLN A 259 -27.40 -1.79 12.64
CA GLN A 259 -27.71 -0.60 13.45
C GLN A 259 -26.86 -0.54 14.73
N LEU A 260 -25.59 -0.93 14.65
CA LEU A 260 -24.67 -0.85 15.79
C LEU A 260 -24.28 0.59 16.09
N GLY A 261 -24.17 0.89 17.38
CA GLY A 261 -23.73 2.20 17.86
C GLY A 261 -24.85 3.19 18.09
N GLU A 262 -24.44 4.34 18.62
CA GLU A 262 -25.33 5.46 18.90
C GLU A 262 -25.32 6.46 17.72
N PRO A 263 -26.43 7.18 17.47
CA PRO A 263 -26.46 8.24 16.46
C PRO A 263 -25.37 9.29 16.72
N ALA A 264 -24.77 9.82 15.67
CA ALA A 264 -23.67 10.78 15.75
C ALA A 264 -24.03 12.01 16.59
N GLU A 265 -25.27 12.51 16.48
CA GLU A 265 -25.79 13.61 17.31
C GLU A 265 -25.74 13.28 18.80
N THR A 266 -26.11 12.07 19.19
CA THR A 266 -26.06 11.60 20.59
C THR A 266 -24.63 11.27 21.02
N ALA A 267 -23.80 10.78 20.10
CA ALA A 267 -22.40 10.43 20.37
C ALA A 267 -21.56 11.62 20.83
N LEU A 268 -21.91 12.82 20.38
CA LEU A 268 -21.19 14.05 20.75
C LEU A 268 -21.59 14.60 22.12
N ALA A 269 -22.77 14.21 22.62
CA ALA A 269 -23.32 14.66 23.90
C ALA A 269 -22.50 14.14 25.11
N GLU A 270 -22.55 14.89 26.21
CA GLU A 270 -21.90 14.50 27.46
C GLU A 270 -22.49 13.18 28.00
N GLY A 271 -21.62 12.21 28.30
CA GLY A 271 -22.02 10.89 28.83
C GLY A 271 -22.31 9.80 27.80
N SER A 272 -22.22 10.10 26.50
CA SER A 272 -22.37 9.11 25.43
C SER A 272 -21.39 7.93 25.54
N GLU A 273 -21.71 6.79 24.93
CA GLU A 273 -20.80 5.63 24.90
C GLU A 273 -19.47 6.00 24.20
N PHE A 274 -19.55 6.82 23.15
CA PHE A 274 -18.43 7.36 22.40
C PHE A 274 -17.54 8.25 23.28
N ARG A 275 -18.11 9.22 24.01
CA ARG A 275 -17.36 10.06 24.96
C ARG A 275 -16.76 9.26 26.10
N ARG A 276 -17.46 8.25 26.62
CA ARG A 276 -16.93 7.33 27.65
C ARG A 276 -15.80 6.44 27.13
N SER A 277 -15.83 6.05 25.86
CA SER A 277 -14.73 5.32 25.21
C SER A 277 -13.53 6.23 24.95
N LEU A 278 -13.78 7.49 24.58
CA LEU A 278 -12.74 8.50 24.39
C LEU A 278 -12.06 8.90 25.70
N SER A 279 -12.80 9.09 26.80
CA SER A 279 -12.22 9.52 28.08
C SER A 279 -11.23 8.52 28.69
N LYS A 280 -11.28 7.25 28.28
CA LYS A 280 -10.29 6.22 28.63
C LYS A 280 -8.95 6.40 27.90
N ARG A 281 -8.85 7.35 26.96
CA ARG A 281 -7.72 7.55 26.06
C ARG A 281 -7.15 8.96 26.29
N LEU A 282 -5.83 9.08 26.29
CA LEU A 282 -5.15 10.35 26.51
C LEU A 282 -5.07 11.16 25.21
N PRO A 283 -5.52 12.43 25.20
CA PRO A 283 -5.28 13.36 24.09
C PRO A 283 -3.78 13.48 23.77
N GLY A 284 -3.43 13.64 22.48
CA GLY A 284 -2.04 13.77 22.00
C GLY A 284 -1.19 12.49 21.95
N ARG A 285 -1.60 11.40 22.63
CA ARG A 285 -0.88 10.11 22.60
C ARG A 285 -1.56 9.03 21.77
N ASN A 286 -2.89 9.13 21.66
CA ASN A 286 -3.71 8.17 20.93
C ASN A 286 -4.31 8.83 19.70
N THR A 287 -4.19 8.15 18.56
CA THR A 287 -4.84 8.57 17.31
C THR A 287 -6.20 7.89 17.22
N ILE A 288 -7.24 8.68 16.90
CA ILE A 288 -8.59 8.18 16.69
C ILE A 288 -8.76 7.88 15.20
N THR A 289 -8.91 6.60 14.85
CA THR A 289 -9.12 6.15 13.46
C THR A 289 -10.60 5.86 13.24
N ILE A 290 -11.23 6.63 12.35
CA ILE A 290 -12.65 6.49 12.02
C ILE A 290 -12.79 5.87 10.63
N TRP A 291 -13.37 4.67 10.59
CA TRP A 291 -13.81 4.00 9.37
C TRP A 291 -15.16 4.56 8.96
N THR A 292 -15.19 5.38 7.92
CA THR A 292 -16.38 6.12 7.51
C THR A 292 -16.91 5.64 6.16
N TYR A 293 -18.22 5.49 6.05
CA TYR A 293 -18.91 5.11 4.83
C TYR A 293 -19.51 6.35 4.14
N PRO A 294 -19.84 6.30 2.83
CA PRO A 294 -20.28 7.48 2.08
C PRO A 294 -21.59 8.10 2.61
N ASP A 295 -22.42 7.29 3.26
CA ASP A 295 -23.66 7.68 3.93
C ASP A 295 -23.44 8.44 5.24
N SER A 296 -22.20 8.66 5.69
CA SER A 296 -21.91 9.31 6.97
C SER A 296 -20.74 10.31 6.92
N PHE A 297 -20.44 10.86 5.73
CA PHE A 297 -19.38 11.86 5.57
C PHE A 297 -19.70 13.21 6.22
N ALA A 298 -20.98 13.58 6.34
CA ALA A 298 -21.38 14.82 6.99
C ALA A 298 -21.12 14.76 8.50
N GLU A 299 -21.54 13.67 9.12
CA GLU A 299 -21.34 13.34 10.53
C GLU A 299 -19.85 13.19 10.85
N PHE A 300 -19.07 12.59 9.93
CA PHE A 300 -17.63 12.50 10.08
C PHE A 300 -16.97 13.88 10.25
N ARG A 301 -17.39 14.89 9.47
CA ARG A 301 -16.84 16.25 9.57
C ARG A 301 -17.13 16.88 10.93
N GLN A 302 -18.35 16.68 11.45
CA GLN A 302 -18.73 17.17 12.78
C GLN A 302 -17.90 16.49 13.87
N ILE A 303 -17.80 15.16 13.83
CA ILE A 303 -17.01 14.37 14.78
C ILE A 303 -15.52 14.74 14.71
N LYS A 304 -14.96 14.93 13.50
CA LYS A 304 -13.57 15.36 13.32
C LYS A 304 -13.32 16.71 13.98
N LYS A 305 -14.20 17.69 13.79
CA LYS A 305 -14.09 19.03 14.39
C LYS A 305 -14.10 18.97 15.92
N ASP A 306 -15.02 18.19 16.48
CA ASP A 306 -15.13 18.01 17.93
C ASP A 306 -13.89 17.31 18.51
N LEU A 307 -13.44 16.21 17.90
CA LEU A 307 -12.22 15.50 18.32
C LEU A 307 -10.98 16.38 18.26
N TYR A 308 -10.86 17.21 17.22
CA TYR A 308 -9.76 18.15 17.09
C TYR A 308 -9.79 19.22 18.19
N SER A 309 -10.98 19.77 18.50
CA SER A 309 -11.14 20.73 19.61
C SER A 309 -10.77 20.16 20.98
N MET A 310 -10.87 18.84 21.13
CA MET A 310 -10.46 18.09 22.33
C MET A 310 -8.97 17.71 22.35
N GLY A 311 -8.21 18.00 21.29
CA GLY A 311 -6.78 17.68 21.19
C GLY A 311 -6.46 16.24 20.78
N TYR A 312 -7.39 15.52 20.16
CA TYR A 312 -7.12 14.20 19.55
C TYR A 312 -6.65 14.35 18.10
N SER A 313 -5.65 13.56 17.70
CA SER A 313 -5.31 13.37 16.28
C SER A 313 -6.30 12.40 15.63
N VAL A 314 -6.80 12.72 14.43
CA VAL A 314 -7.90 11.97 13.81
C VAL A 314 -7.49 11.44 12.44
N ALA A 315 -7.48 10.12 12.29
CA ALA A 315 -7.26 9.45 11.03
C ALA A 315 -8.60 9.10 10.36
N ALA A 316 -8.78 9.52 9.11
CA ALA A 316 -9.93 9.12 8.29
C ALA A 316 -9.62 7.85 7.50
N ARG A 317 -10.53 6.89 7.49
CA ARG A 317 -10.49 5.73 6.58
C ARG A 317 -11.83 5.59 5.84
N PRO A 318 -12.00 6.30 4.71
CA PRO A 318 -13.19 6.14 3.89
C PRO A 318 -13.23 4.75 3.25
N LEU A 319 -14.36 4.07 3.37
CA LEU A 319 -14.61 2.78 2.73
C LEU A 319 -15.71 2.91 1.66
N PRO A 320 -15.65 2.14 0.57
CA PRO A 320 -16.75 2.08 -0.39
C PRO A 320 -18.02 1.52 0.24
N HIS A 321 -19.17 1.86 -0.34
CA HIS A 321 -20.46 1.38 0.14
C HIS A 321 -20.53 -0.15 0.17
N GLY A 322 -20.99 -0.72 1.30
CA GLY A 322 -21.18 -2.16 1.47
C GLY A 322 -19.89 -2.97 1.67
N VAL A 323 -18.70 -2.35 1.61
CA VAL A 323 -17.43 -3.06 1.83
C VAL A 323 -17.17 -3.20 3.33
N PRO A 324 -16.96 -4.42 3.86
CA PRO A 324 -16.63 -4.62 5.26
C PRO A 324 -15.23 -4.10 5.57
N ILE A 325 -14.99 -3.72 6.83
CA ILE A 325 -13.64 -3.36 7.29
C ILE A 325 -12.76 -4.61 7.22
N SER A 326 -11.65 -4.53 6.49
CA SER A 326 -10.72 -5.66 6.30
C SER A 326 -9.27 -5.20 6.27
N GLY A 327 -8.34 -6.13 6.50
CA GLY A 327 -6.92 -5.90 6.35
C GLY A 327 -6.14 -7.19 6.06
N SER A 328 -4.90 -7.02 5.61
CA SER A 328 -3.90 -8.08 5.41
C SER A 328 -2.54 -7.59 5.93
N PRO A 329 -1.56 -8.49 6.20
CA PRO A 329 -0.19 -8.11 6.55
C PRO A 329 0.50 -7.23 5.49
N GLU A 330 0.14 -7.37 4.22
CA GLU A 330 0.60 -6.54 3.09
C GLU A 330 -0.23 -5.25 2.90
N GLY A 331 -1.18 -4.97 3.80
CA GLY A 331 -2.10 -3.84 3.71
C GLY A 331 -1.47 -2.49 4.11
N SER A 332 -2.11 -1.40 3.67
CA SER A 332 -1.67 -0.04 3.99
C SER A 332 -1.88 0.33 5.47
N LYS A 333 -0.89 0.98 6.08
CA LYS A 333 -1.00 1.58 7.42
C LYS A 333 -1.92 2.82 7.39
N SER A 334 -2.55 3.14 8.52
CA SER A 334 -3.42 4.33 8.64
C SER A 334 -2.57 5.59 8.61
N ALA A 335 -2.93 6.56 7.78
CA ALA A 335 -2.43 7.92 7.88
C ALA A 335 -3.33 8.69 8.85
N ALA A 336 -2.75 9.34 9.87
CA ALA A 336 -3.47 10.33 10.67
C ALA A 336 -3.31 11.71 10.05
N GLU A 337 -4.38 12.50 10.19
CA GLU A 337 -4.43 13.92 9.88
C GLU A 337 -4.57 14.75 11.16
#